data_AF-A0A1I0K6N3-F1
#
_entry.id   AF-A0A1I0K6N3-F1
#
_cell.length_a   1.000
_cell.length_b   1.000
_cell.length_c   1.000
_cell.angle_alpha   90.00
_cell.angle_beta   90.00
_cell.angle_gamma   90.00
#
_symmetry.space_group_name_H-M   'P 1'
#
loop_
_entity.id
_entity.type
_entity.pdbx_description
1 polymer ?
#
loop_
_entity_poly.entity_id
_entity_poly.type
_entity_poly.pdbx_seq_one_letter_code
_entity_poly.pdbx_strand_id
1 'polypeptide(L)'
;MELLVDTVKTLNSAALSAPVRRETRVALDSFFRTFGFTSEADLAQLTGWVLSVPGGHMAEPQAALALARSRMEAWLLQVLGHQNAGETLLSRGRAAFVLSESAQHGAALLHTEPSALPQPIAAALRAAMPVPAPKAVPSVMPEQQLVLNPLAGLLRRWWRAETADASIEGA
;
A
#
# COMPACT_ATOMS: atom_id res chain seq x y z
N MET A 1 -2.40 34.45 53.65
CA MET A 1 -1.97 33.20 53.00
C MET A 1 -2.57 33.18 51.62
N GLU A 2 -1.72 33.41 50.63
CA GLU A 2 -2.05 33.61 49.22
C GLU A 2 -2.58 32.31 48.61
N LEU A 3 -3.78 32.36 48.03
CA LEU A 3 -4.27 31.32 47.14
C LEU A 3 -3.77 31.65 45.74
N LEU A 4 -2.73 30.91 45.34
CA LEU A 4 -2.21 30.81 43.98
C LEU A 4 -3.38 30.42 43.04
N VAL A 5 -3.89 31.40 42.31
CA VAL A 5 -4.82 31.16 41.21
C VAL A 5 -3.99 30.66 40.05
N ASP A 6 -3.93 29.33 39.92
CA ASP A 6 -3.39 28.64 38.76
C ASP A 6 -4.05 29.18 37.50
N THR A 7 -3.26 29.94 36.75
CA THR A 7 -3.63 30.44 35.43
C THR A 7 -3.61 29.24 34.49
N VAL A 8 -4.70 28.48 34.47
CA VAL A 8 -4.98 27.53 33.39
C VAL A 8 -5.13 28.37 32.12
N LYS A 9 -4.03 28.43 31.37
CA LYS A 9 -3.97 28.96 30.01
C LYS A 9 -4.91 28.10 29.17
N THR A 10 -6.18 28.48 29.12
CA THR A 10 -7.14 27.96 28.14
C THR A 10 -6.52 28.17 26.77
N LEU A 11 -5.98 27.09 26.20
CA LEU A 11 -5.52 27.05 24.82
C LEU A 11 -6.71 27.40 23.95
N ASN A 12 -6.70 28.62 23.45
CA ASN A 12 -7.75 29.16 22.61
C ASN A 12 -7.87 28.28 21.36
N SER A 13 -8.94 27.49 21.26
CA SER A 13 -9.22 26.64 20.09
C SER A 13 -9.34 27.46 18.81
N ALA A 14 -9.56 28.78 18.91
CA ALA A 14 -9.55 29.70 17.78
C ALA A 14 -8.15 29.98 17.20
N ALA A 15 -7.06 29.72 17.95
CA ALA A 15 -5.69 29.87 17.45
C ALA A 15 -5.28 28.76 16.46
N LEU A 16 -6.08 27.69 16.35
CA LEU A 16 -5.86 26.58 15.40
C LEU A 16 -6.43 26.87 13.99
N SER A 17 -7.06 28.04 13.78
CA SER A 17 -7.76 28.36 12.56
C SER A 17 -7.10 29.50 11.77
N ALA A 18 -5.77 29.58 11.77
CA ALA A 18 -5.11 30.47 10.82
C ALA A 18 -5.43 30.01 9.38
N PRO A 19 -5.75 30.92 8.46
CA PRO A 19 -6.11 30.56 7.11
C PRO A 19 -4.92 29.85 6.45
N VAL A 20 -5.16 28.61 6.01
CA VAL A 20 -4.20 27.84 5.22
C VAL A 20 -3.85 28.64 3.98
N ARG A 21 -2.56 28.72 3.65
CA ARG A 21 -2.09 29.38 2.42
C ARG A 21 -2.84 28.80 1.21
N ARG A 22 -3.31 29.67 0.32
CA ARG A 22 -4.09 29.28 -0.86
C ARG A 22 -3.37 28.24 -1.72
N GLU A 23 -2.08 28.42 -1.94
CA GLU A 23 -1.24 27.50 -2.73
C GLU A 23 -1.16 26.11 -2.10
N THR A 24 -0.98 26.05 -0.79
CA THR A 24 -0.98 24.79 -0.02
C THR A 24 -2.32 24.08 -0.15
N ARG A 25 -3.43 24.81 -0.06
CA ARG A 25 -4.77 24.25 -0.26
C ARG A 25 -4.95 23.69 -1.67
N VAL A 26 -4.60 24.44 -2.71
CA VAL A 26 -4.69 23.99 -4.11
C VAL A 26 -3.85 22.73 -4.35
N ALA A 27 -2.65 22.65 -3.77
CA ALA A 27 -1.79 21.49 -3.87
C ALA A 27 -2.42 20.24 -3.21
N LEU A 28 -2.99 20.40 -2.01
CA LEU A 28 -3.67 19.32 -1.30
C LEU A 28 -4.95 18.88 -2.00
N ASP A 29 -5.75 19.82 -2.50
CA ASP A 29 -6.96 19.53 -3.27
C ASP A 29 -6.62 18.73 -4.52
N SER A 30 -5.59 19.15 -5.27
CA SER A 30 -5.09 18.42 -6.44
C SER A 30 -4.63 17.00 -6.07
N PHE A 31 -3.92 16.84 -4.96
CA PHE A 31 -3.50 15.53 -4.46
C PHE A 31 -4.69 14.62 -4.14
N PHE A 32 -5.69 15.10 -3.38
CA PHE A 32 -6.84 14.28 -3.01
C PHE A 32 -7.79 13.98 -4.18
N ARG A 33 -7.86 14.86 -5.17
CA ARG A 33 -8.56 14.57 -6.43
C ARG A 33 -7.96 13.36 -7.16
N THR A 34 -6.66 13.07 -7.01
CA THR A 34 -6.06 11.84 -7.57
C THR A 34 -6.55 10.53 -6.91
N PHE A 35 -7.19 10.62 -5.74
CA PHE A 35 -7.87 9.49 -5.07
C PHE A 35 -9.37 9.41 -5.38
N GLY A 36 -9.89 10.35 -6.19
CA GLY A 36 -11.30 10.40 -6.56
C GLY A 36 -12.18 11.31 -5.69
N PHE A 37 -11.62 12.04 -4.72
CA PHE A 37 -12.39 13.03 -3.94
C PHE A 37 -12.72 14.26 -4.79
N THR A 38 -14.00 14.60 -4.91
CA THR A 38 -14.47 15.71 -5.77
C THR A 38 -15.23 16.79 -5.01
N SER A 39 -15.81 16.45 -3.87
CA SER A 39 -16.59 17.34 -3.01
C SER A 39 -15.70 18.36 -2.30
N GLU A 40 -16.04 19.65 -2.42
CA GLU A 40 -15.33 20.73 -1.75
C GLU A 40 -15.35 20.60 -0.21
N ALA A 41 -16.43 20.06 0.34
CA ALA A 41 -16.54 19.80 1.77
C ALA A 41 -15.53 18.73 2.22
N ASP A 42 -15.40 17.65 1.45
CA ASP A 42 -14.44 16.59 1.73
C ASP A 42 -13.00 17.08 1.57
N LEU A 43 -12.71 17.83 0.52
CA LEU A 43 -11.37 18.39 0.29
C LEU A 43 -10.93 19.36 1.40
N ALA A 44 -11.87 20.17 1.92
CA ALA A 44 -11.62 21.02 3.08
C ALA A 44 -11.32 20.21 4.35
N GLN A 45 -12.10 19.15 4.61
CA GLN A 45 -11.88 18.26 5.75
C GLN A 45 -10.54 17.54 5.65
N LEU A 46 -10.17 17.03 4.46
CA LEU A 46 -8.91 16.36 4.22
C LEU A 46 -7.71 17.30 4.34
N THR A 47 -7.85 18.56 3.92
CA THR A 47 -6.84 19.58 4.17
C THR A 47 -6.64 19.79 5.68
N GLY A 48 -7.73 19.93 6.45
CA GLY A 48 -7.68 20.02 7.90
C GLY A 48 -7.11 18.77 8.56
N TRP A 49 -7.45 17.59 8.04
CA TRP A 49 -6.87 16.32 8.44
C TRP A 49 -5.36 16.41 8.32
N VAL A 50 -4.80 16.58 7.11
CA VAL A 50 -3.36 16.70 6.85
C VAL A 50 -2.69 17.72 7.77
N LEU A 51 -3.24 18.93 7.87
CA LEU A 51 -2.57 20.04 8.55
C LEU A 51 -2.82 20.09 10.07
N SER A 52 -3.44 19.06 10.66
CA SER A 52 -3.68 18.95 12.12
C SER A 52 -2.41 18.90 13.00
N VAL A 53 -1.21 18.91 12.41
CA VAL A 53 0.05 19.03 13.17
C VAL A 53 0.27 20.46 13.67
N PRO A 54 0.95 20.64 14.82
CA PRO A 54 1.35 21.97 15.28
C PRO A 54 2.10 22.73 14.18
N GLY A 55 1.64 23.94 13.84
CA GLY A 55 2.24 24.76 12.79
C GLY A 55 1.83 24.38 11.35
N GLY A 56 1.07 23.31 11.13
CA GLY A 56 0.70 22.79 9.80
C GLY A 56 0.05 23.83 8.88
N HIS A 57 -0.76 24.74 9.44
CA HIS A 57 -1.35 25.88 8.72
C HIS A 57 -0.36 26.81 7.99
N MET A 58 0.93 26.81 8.38
CA MET A 58 2.00 27.63 7.79
C MET A 58 2.92 26.79 6.90
N ALA A 59 2.62 25.51 6.70
CA ALA A 59 3.45 24.63 5.89
C ALA A 59 3.49 25.11 4.43
N GLU A 60 4.71 25.13 3.89
CA GLU A 60 4.94 25.29 2.46
C GLU A 60 4.22 24.17 1.66
N PRO A 61 3.76 24.43 0.43
CA PRO A 61 2.99 23.46 -0.36
C PRO A 61 3.68 22.10 -0.47
N GLN A 62 5.00 22.09 -0.68
CA GLN A 62 5.79 20.86 -0.79
C GLN A 62 5.85 20.07 0.53
N ALA A 63 5.95 20.75 1.66
CA ALA A 63 5.97 20.12 2.98
C ALA A 63 4.59 19.53 3.32
N ALA A 64 3.51 20.26 2.99
CA ALA A 64 2.15 19.77 3.16
C ALA A 64 1.86 18.54 2.28
N LEU A 65 2.33 18.53 1.03
CA LEU A 65 2.22 17.37 0.14
C LEU A 65 3.00 16.16 0.66
N ALA A 66 4.22 16.36 1.17
CA ALA A 66 5.01 15.28 1.77
C ALA A 66 4.27 14.68 2.99
N LEU A 67 3.63 15.51 3.80
CA LEU A 67 2.84 15.08 4.95
C LEU A 67 1.55 14.37 4.52
N ALA A 68 0.86 14.85 3.48
CA ALA A 68 -0.31 14.18 2.93
C ALA A 68 0.04 12.77 2.39
N ARG A 69 1.18 12.65 1.69
CA ARG A 69 1.71 11.37 1.20
C ARG A 69 1.99 10.42 2.34
N SER A 70 2.77 10.84 3.34
CA SER A 70 3.16 9.97 4.46
C SER A 70 1.96 9.48 5.27
N ARG A 71 0.98 10.35 5.51
CA ARG A 71 -0.25 9.96 6.21
C ARG A 71 -1.11 9.02 5.41
N MET A 72 -1.25 9.26 4.11
CA MET A 72 -2.00 8.37 3.25
C MET A 72 -1.33 7.00 3.14
N GLU A 73 0.00 6.95 3.00
CA GLU A 73 0.75 5.70 3.01
C GLU A 73 0.59 4.94 4.32
N ALA A 74 0.69 5.62 5.47
CA ALA A 74 0.48 5.01 6.78
C ALA A 74 -0.94 4.45 6.92
N TRP A 75 -1.95 5.20 6.49
CA TRP A 75 -3.35 4.78 6.50
C TRP A 75 -3.57 3.55 5.60
N LEU A 76 -3.08 3.60 4.36
CA LEU A 76 -3.16 2.50 3.39
C LEU A 76 -2.48 1.24 3.88
N LEU A 77 -1.30 1.36 4.51
CA LEU A 77 -0.56 0.23 5.05
C LEU A 77 -1.33 -0.49 6.16
N GLN A 78 -2.06 0.25 7.00
CA GLN A 78 -2.92 -0.35 8.01
C GLN A 78 -4.14 -1.05 7.41
N VAL A 79 -4.78 -0.46 6.39
CA VAL A 79 -5.95 -1.08 5.75
C VAL A 79 -5.58 -2.30 4.91
N LEU A 80 -4.52 -2.19 4.09
CA LEU A 80 -4.12 -3.19 3.09
C LEU A 80 -3.12 -4.21 3.63
N GLY A 81 -2.55 -3.95 4.80
CA GLY A 81 -1.58 -4.80 5.47
C GLY A 81 -0.13 -4.60 5.00
N HIS A 82 0.80 -5.01 5.87
CA HIS A 82 2.25 -4.79 5.71
C HIS A 82 2.85 -5.54 4.52
N GLN A 83 2.20 -6.59 4.00
CA GLN A 83 2.65 -7.30 2.80
C GLN A 83 2.65 -6.43 1.54
N ASN A 84 1.93 -5.30 1.57
CA ASN A 84 1.87 -4.34 0.46
C ASN A 84 2.84 -3.17 0.64
N ALA A 85 3.68 -3.16 1.68
CA ALA A 85 4.66 -2.11 1.90
C ALA A 85 5.66 -2.01 0.74
N GLY A 86 6.04 -0.78 0.38
CA GLY A 86 7.05 -0.52 -0.66
C GLY A 86 6.81 0.79 -1.41
N GLU A 87 7.72 1.11 -2.33
CA GLU A 87 7.76 2.37 -3.08
C GLU A 87 6.52 2.61 -3.96
N THR A 88 5.79 1.56 -4.33
CA THR A 88 4.59 1.63 -5.17
C THR A 88 3.28 1.58 -4.38
N LEU A 89 3.33 1.58 -3.04
CA LEU A 89 2.13 1.49 -2.19
C LEU A 89 1.15 2.62 -2.48
N LEU A 90 1.65 3.86 -2.59
CA LEU A 90 0.79 5.02 -2.79
C LEU A 90 0.10 5.02 -4.16
N SER A 91 0.81 4.65 -5.23
CA SER A 91 0.22 4.60 -6.57
C SER A 91 -0.79 3.46 -6.71
N ARG A 92 -0.49 2.30 -6.14
CA ARG A 92 -1.42 1.16 -6.09
C ARG A 92 -2.64 1.47 -5.21
N GLY A 93 -2.43 2.11 -4.07
CA GLY A 93 -3.50 2.55 -3.18
C GLY A 93 -4.42 3.58 -3.83
N ARG A 94 -3.88 4.54 -4.60
CA ARG A 94 -4.69 5.45 -5.43
C ARG A 94 -5.56 4.69 -6.43
N ALA A 95 -4.96 3.76 -7.17
CA ALA A 95 -5.71 2.94 -8.11
C ALA A 95 -6.81 2.14 -7.40
N ALA A 96 -6.53 1.55 -6.24
CA ALA A 96 -7.52 0.85 -5.43
C ALA A 96 -8.67 1.77 -5.00
N PHE A 97 -8.38 3.01 -4.59
CA PHE A 97 -9.40 4.00 -4.24
C PHE A 97 -10.32 4.33 -5.42
N VAL A 98 -9.75 4.52 -6.60
CA VAL A 98 -10.50 4.80 -7.82
C VAL A 98 -11.34 3.59 -8.25
N LEU A 99 -10.75 2.40 -8.25
CA LEU A 99 -11.41 1.14 -8.66
C LEU A 99 -12.51 0.69 -7.69
N SER A 100 -12.38 0.99 -6.40
CA SER A 100 -13.40 0.69 -5.38
C SER A 100 -14.38 1.83 -5.13
N GLU A 101 -14.23 2.96 -5.83
CA GLU A 101 -15.00 4.18 -5.63
C GLU A 101 -15.04 4.66 -4.17
N SER A 102 -13.99 4.34 -3.39
CA SER A 102 -13.96 4.57 -1.95
C SER A 102 -14.14 6.03 -1.55
N ALA A 103 -13.75 6.97 -2.42
CA ALA A 103 -13.95 8.40 -2.22
C ALA A 103 -15.43 8.83 -2.10
N GLN A 104 -16.39 8.03 -2.58
CA GLN A 104 -17.82 8.30 -2.40
C GLN A 104 -18.28 8.24 -0.93
N HIS A 105 -17.50 7.58 -0.06
CA HIS A 105 -17.76 7.54 1.38
C HIS A 105 -17.31 8.82 2.10
N GLY A 106 -16.74 9.78 1.35
CA GLY A 106 -16.33 11.09 1.85
C GLY A 106 -15.06 11.05 2.70
N ALA A 107 -14.67 12.22 3.18
CA ALA A 107 -13.45 12.40 3.98
C ALA A 107 -13.50 11.65 5.32
N ALA A 108 -14.69 11.37 5.84
CA ALA A 108 -14.90 10.62 7.08
C ALA A 108 -14.21 9.25 7.08
N LEU A 109 -14.05 8.63 5.90
CA LEU A 109 -13.29 7.39 5.72
C LEU A 109 -11.85 7.52 6.23
N LEU A 110 -11.16 8.61 5.90
CA LEU A 110 -9.76 8.86 6.28
C LEU A 110 -9.60 9.39 7.71
N HIS A 111 -10.69 9.90 8.30
CA HIS A 111 -10.74 10.26 9.72
C HIS A 111 -10.99 9.05 10.63
N THR A 112 -11.57 7.98 10.10
CA THR A 112 -11.82 6.75 10.84
C THR A 112 -10.51 5.98 11.00
N GLU A 113 -10.29 5.41 12.19
CA GLU A 113 -9.15 4.52 12.41
C GLU A 113 -9.23 3.33 11.43
N PRO A 114 -8.15 2.97 10.74
CA PRO A 114 -8.14 1.83 9.80
C PRO A 114 -8.67 0.51 10.36
N SER A 115 -8.49 0.26 11.66
CA SER A 115 -8.97 -0.93 12.36
C SER A 115 -10.49 -0.95 12.57
N ALA A 116 -11.11 0.23 12.61
CA ALA A 116 -12.55 0.44 12.81
C ALA A 116 -13.33 0.63 11.50
N LEU A 117 -12.66 0.51 10.35
CA LEU A 117 -13.28 0.67 9.05
C LEU A 117 -14.34 -0.42 8.82
N PRO A 118 -15.53 -0.10 8.27
CA PRO A 118 -16.50 -1.11 7.90
C PRO A 118 -15.88 -2.19 7.01
N GLN A 119 -16.00 -3.45 7.43
CA GLN A 119 -15.45 -4.59 6.72
C GLN A 119 -15.77 -4.65 5.21
N PRO A 120 -16.98 -4.30 4.72
CA PRO A 120 -17.23 -4.30 3.27
C PRO A 120 -16.34 -3.30 2.52
N ILE A 121 -16.05 -2.14 3.09
CA ILE A 121 -15.20 -1.12 2.47
C ILE A 121 -13.74 -1.59 2.47
N ALA A 122 -13.28 -2.16 3.59
CA ALA A 122 -11.92 -2.69 3.68
C ALA A 122 -11.70 -3.86 2.70
N ALA A 123 -12.70 -4.73 2.56
CA ALA A 123 -12.69 -5.83 1.61
C ALA A 123 -12.68 -5.33 0.15
N ALA A 124 -13.51 -4.34 -0.19
CA ALA A 124 -13.53 -3.73 -1.51
C ALA A 124 -12.18 -3.08 -1.88
N LEU A 125 -11.57 -2.33 -0.96
CA LEU A 125 -10.25 -1.74 -1.16
C LEU A 125 -9.16 -2.79 -1.39
N ARG A 126 -9.17 -3.88 -0.60
CA ARG A 126 -8.20 -4.97 -0.75
C ARG A 126 -8.40 -5.73 -2.07
N ALA A 127 -9.65 -5.98 -2.47
CA ALA A 127 -9.98 -6.65 -3.72
C ALA A 127 -9.61 -5.81 -4.94
N ALA A 128 -9.76 -4.48 -4.84
CA ALA A 128 -9.41 -3.54 -5.89
C ALA A 128 -7.90 -3.24 -5.98
N MET A 129 -7.09 -3.72 -5.04
CA MET A 129 -5.66 -3.43 -4.99
C MET A 129 -4.93 -4.11 -6.16
N PRO A 130 -4.29 -3.34 -7.07
CA PRO A 130 -3.58 -3.95 -8.19
C PRO A 130 -2.44 -4.84 -7.70
N VAL A 131 -2.29 -6.02 -8.31
CA VAL A 131 -1.19 -6.95 -7.98
C VAL A 131 0.12 -6.43 -8.61
N PRO A 132 1.27 -6.44 -7.90
CA PRO A 132 2.53 -6.03 -8.49
C PRO A 132 2.91 -6.97 -9.63
N ALA A 133 3.33 -6.40 -10.76
CA ALA A 133 3.83 -7.19 -11.88
C ALA A 133 5.06 -8.00 -11.44
N PRO A 134 5.11 -9.31 -11.73
CA PRO A 134 6.29 -10.11 -11.42
C PRO A 134 7.49 -9.55 -12.18
N LYS A 135 8.64 -9.44 -11.51
CA LYS A 135 9.89 -9.02 -12.15
C LYS A 135 10.30 -10.09 -13.16
N ALA A 136 10.58 -9.68 -14.39
CA ALA A 136 11.11 -10.59 -15.40
C ALA A 136 12.46 -11.13 -14.91
N VAL A 137 12.51 -12.43 -14.64
CA VAL A 137 13.76 -13.13 -14.36
C VAL A 137 14.19 -13.76 -15.68
N PRO A 138 15.35 -13.42 -16.25
CA PRO A 138 15.86 -14.11 -17.42
C PRO A 138 16.06 -15.57 -17.06
N SER A 139 15.19 -16.45 -17.58
CA SER A 139 15.32 -17.89 -17.44
C SER A 139 15.98 -18.44 -18.70
N VAL A 140 17.02 -19.25 -18.53
CA VAL A 140 17.54 -20.06 -19.63
C VAL A 140 16.49 -21.13 -19.92
N MET A 141 16.09 -21.28 -21.18
CA MET A 141 15.24 -22.39 -21.60
C MET A 141 15.99 -23.69 -21.30
N PRO A 142 15.45 -24.62 -20.49
CA PRO A 142 16.12 -25.88 -20.22
C PRO A 142 16.36 -26.59 -21.54
N GLU A 143 17.55 -27.14 -21.73
CA GLU A 143 17.84 -27.91 -22.94
C GLU A 143 16.81 -29.03 -23.09
N GLN A 144 16.02 -28.95 -24.16
CA GLN A 144 15.06 -29.98 -24.50
C GLN A 144 15.85 -31.20 -24.97
N GLN A 145 16.10 -32.15 -24.07
CA GLN A 145 16.69 -33.42 -24.44
C GLN A 145 15.66 -34.22 -25.25
N LEU A 146 15.78 -34.17 -26.57
CA LEU A 146 15.05 -35.05 -27.47
C LEU A 146 15.60 -36.47 -27.29
N VAL A 147 14.87 -37.29 -26.54
CA VAL A 147 15.14 -38.72 -26.46
C VAL A 147 14.65 -39.36 -27.76
N LEU A 148 15.54 -39.43 -28.75
CA LEU A 148 15.25 -39.97 -30.08
C LEU A 148 14.85 -41.46 -30.05
N ASN A 149 15.16 -42.18 -28.96
CA ASN A 149 14.73 -43.55 -28.78
C ASN A 149 14.49 -43.88 -27.29
N PRO A 150 13.25 -43.68 -26.79
CA PRO A 150 12.92 -43.95 -25.38
C PRO A 150 13.03 -45.44 -25.03
N LEU A 151 12.88 -46.33 -26.02
CA LEU A 151 12.98 -47.78 -25.84
C LEU A 151 14.44 -48.24 -25.69
N ALA A 152 15.40 -47.58 -26.34
CA ALA A 152 16.82 -47.91 -26.20
C ALA A 152 17.36 -47.65 -24.78
N GLY A 153 16.77 -46.72 -24.03
CA GLY A 153 17.09 -46.49 -22.63
C GLY A 153 16.54 -47.59 -21.72
N LEU A 154 15.32 -48.05 -21.98
CA LEU A 154 14.70 -49.17 -21.25
C LEU A 154 15.41 -50.49 -21.54
N LEU A 155 15.74 -50.78 -22.80
CA LEU A 155 16.50 -51.97 -23.19
C LEU A 155 17.90 -51.98 -22.58
N ARG A 156 18.60 -50.85 -22.52
CA ARG A 156 19.91 -50.75 -21.84
C ARG A 156 19.82 -50.98 -20.33
N ARG A 157 18.72 -50.55 -19.68
CA ARG A 157 18.49 -50.79 -18.25
C ARG A 157 18.18 -52.27 -17.97
N TRP A 158 17.38 -52.90 -18.83
CA TRP A 158 17.14 -54.34 -18.79
C TRP A 158 18.42 -55.14 -18.99
N TRP A 159 19.21 -54.79 -20.01
CA TRP A 159 20.47 -55.47 -20.31
C TRP A 159 21.52 -55.34 -19.19
N ARG A 160 21.55 -54.20 -18.48
CA ARG A 160 22.47 -54.03 -17.33
C ARG A 160 22.01 -54.73 -16.06
N ALA A 161 20.72 -54.98 -15.90
CA ALA A 161 20.20 -55.77 -14.76
C ALA A 161 20.65 -57.24 -14.86
N GLU A 162 20.77 -57.78 -16.08
CA GLU A 162 21.27 -59.15 -16.31
C GLU A 162 22.77 -59.31 -16.03
N THR A 163 23.59 -58.28 -16.26
CA THR A 163 25.04 -58.37 -16.06
C THR A 163 25.51 -58.31 -14.60
N ALA A 164 24.63 -58.00 -13.65
CA ALA A 164 24.98 -57.91 -12.23
C ALA A 164 24.98 -59.28 -11.51
N ASP A 165 24.34 -60.31 -12.07
CA ASP A 165 24.23 -61.65 -11.47
C ASP A 165 25.24 -62.68 -12.02
N ALA A 166 26.09 -62.31 -12.98
CA ALA A 166 27.05 -63.23 -13.61
C ALA A 166 28.48 -63.15 -13.05
N SER A 167 28.67 -62.75 -11.78
CA SER A 167 29.98 -62.79 -11.11
C SER A 167 29.88 -63.38 -9.71
N ILE A 168 29.43 -64.63 -9.62
CA ILE A 168 29.72 -65.52 -8.49
C ILE A 168 30.04 -66.92 -9.03
N GLU A 169 31.29 -67.13 -9.44
CA GLU A 169 32.00 -68.41 -9.47
C GLU A 169 33.49 -68.09 -9.70
N GLY A 170 34.47 -68.58 -8.95
CA GLY A 170 34.45 -69.68 -8.02
C GLY A 170 35.61 -69.63 -7.01
N ALA A 171 35.54 -70.62 -6.14
CA ALA A 171 36.60 -71.10 -5.27
C ALA A 171 37.78 -71.68 -6.06
#